data_AF-A0A452YVA3-F1
#
_entry.id   AF-A0A452YVA3-F1
#
_cell.length_a   1.000
_cell.length_b   1.000
_cell.length_c   1.000
_cell.angle_alpha   90.00
_cell.angle_beta   90.00
_cell.angle_gamma   90.00
#
_symmetry.space_group_name_H-M   'P 1'
#
loop_
_entity.id
_entity.type
_entity.pdbx_description
1 polymer ?
#
loop_
_entity_poly.entity_id
_entity_poly.type
_entity_poly.pdbx_seq_one_letter_code
_entity_poly.pdbx_strand_id
1 'polypeptide(L)'
;MPVFKRWKDYKDPDGHVRDGIFKNFVGKVGNKFQMDVDVVPVRKACTEMLKCATRQQRCRLKKEYFDPHPLHLVTRTSPVPSMTDEQWNELVESWKDPKKMGICETNKNNQAQLKFHQTTGSRSYPVHCDNLV
;
A
#
# COMPACT_ATOMS: atom_id res chain seq x y z
N MET A 1 -6.22 -5.46 9.34
CA MET A 1 -4.76 -5.68 9.29
C MET A 1 -4.11 -4.47 9.92
N PRO A 2 -3.12 -4.63 10.80
CA PRO A 2 -2.40 -3.48 11.35
C PRO A 2 -1.76 -2.67 10.23
N VAL A 3 -1.72 -1.34 10.38
CA VAL A 3 -1.22 -0.42 9.36
C VAL A 3 -0.04 0.37 9.91
N PHE A 4 1.15 -0.23 9.88
CA PHE A 4 2.37 0.46 10.32
C PHE A 4 2.91 1.42 9.25
N LYS A 5 3.66 2.41 9.74
CA LYS A 5 4.35 3.42 8.94
C LYS A 5 5.39 2.82 7.98
N ARG A 6 6.19 1.85 8.41
CA ARG A 6 7.27 1.27 7.58
C ARG A 6 7.12 -0.24 7.44
N TRP A 7 7.55 -0.77 6.30
CA TRP A 7 7.50 -2.22 6.04
C TRP A 7 8.34 -3.03 7.04
N LYS A 8 9.46 -2.46 7.52
CA LYS A 8 10.29 -3.09 8.53
C LYS A 8 9.55 -3.35 9.85
N ASP A 9 8.54 -2.55 10.18
CA ASP A 9 7.79 -2.68 11.44
C ASP A 9 6.85 -3.90 11.42
N TYR A 10 6.61 -4.51 10.24
CA TYR A 10 5.89 -5.77 10.09
C TYR A 10 6.79 -7.00 10.32
N LYS A 11 8.11 -6.80 10.43
CA LYS A 11 9.09 -7.87 10.48
C LYS A 11 9.60 -8.10 11.91
N ASP A 12 10.05 -9.32 12.13
CA ASP A 12 10.83 -9.75 13.29
C ASP A 12 12.32 -9.40 13.11
N PRO A 13 13.14 -9.52 14.16
CA PRO A 13 14.59 -9.30 14.06
C PRO A 13 15.26 -10.13 12.96
N ASP A 14 14.74 -11.33 12.69
CA ASP A 14 15.22 -12.24 11.63
C ASP A 14 14.78 -11.82 10.22
N GLY A 15 14.02 -10.72 10.09
CA GLY A 15 13.61 -10.16 8.79
C GLY A 15 12.37 -10.82 8.16
N HIS A 16 11.81 -11.84 8.81
CA HIS A 16 10.53 -12.46 8.46
C HIS A 16 9.35 -11.62 8.94
N VAL A 17 8.19 -11.71 8.27
CA VAL A 17 6.96 -11.07 8.77
C VAL A 17 6.55 -11.75 10.07
N ARG A 18 6.20 -10.95 11.09
CA ARG A 18 5.65 -11.40 12.38
C ARG A 18 4.61 -12.47 12.18
N ASP A 19 4.80 -13.62 12.83
CA ASP A 19 3.97 -14.81 12.62
C ASP A 19 2.47 -14.53 12.85
N GLY A 20 2.11 -13.80 13.90
CA GLY A 20 0.72 -13.41 14.17
C GLY A 20 0.09 -12.53 13.07
N ILE A 21 0.88 -11.65 12.45
CA ILE A 21 0.40 -10.81 11.32
C ILE A 21 0.24 -11.67 10.08
N PHE A 22 1.24 -12.50 9.80
CA PHE A 22 1.27 -13.35 8.62
C PHE A 22 0.12 -14.37 8.66
N LYS A 23 -0.09 -15.07 9.78
CA LYS A 23 -1.20 -16.00 9.98
C LYS A 23 -2.57 -15.32 9.87
N ASN A 24 -2.75 -14.11 10.39
CA ASN A 24 -4.01 -13.37 10.24
C ASN A 24 -4.29 -13.04 8.76
N PHE A 25 -3.27 -12.62 8.02
CA PHE A 25 -3.40 -12.33 6.58
C PHE A 25 -3.69 -13.59 5.78
N VAL A 26 -2.87 -14.62 5.96
CA VAL A 26 -2.99 -15.85 5.21
C VAL A 26 -4.25 -16.60 5.58
N GLY A 27 -4.72 -16.61 6.83
CA GLY A 27 -6.02 -17.19 7.17
C GLY A 27 -7.17 -16.59 6.34
N LYS A 28 -7.11 -15.29 6.02
CA LYS A 28 -8.11 -14.64 5.14
C LYS A 28 -7.94 -14.99 3.66
N VAL A 29 -6.72 -15.31 3.21
CA VAL A 29 -6.41 -15.65 1.82
C VAL A 29 -6.57 -17.14 1.56
N GLY A 30 -6.02 -18.00 2.41
CA GLY A 30 -6.09 -19.47 2.37
C GLY A 30 -7.51 -20.01 2.50
N ASN A 31 -8.41 -19.32 3.21
CA ASN A 31 -9.84 -19.66 3.16
C ASN A 31 -10.44 -19.56 1.74
N LYS A 32 -9.78 -18.83 0.82
CA LYS A 32 -10.21 -18.67 -0.58
C LYS A 32 -9.43 -19.55 -1.56
N PHE A 33 -8.28 -20.09 -1.15
CA PHE A 33 -7.38 -20.85 -2.02
C PHE A 33 -6.75 -21.99 -1.21
N GLN A 34 -6.87 -23.23 -1.69
CA GLN A 34 -6.15 -24.36 -1.10
C GLN A 34 -4.65 -24.21 -1.39
N MET A 35 -3.92 -23.61 -0.44
CA MET A 35 -2.48 -23.37 -0.55
C MET A 35 -1.77 -23.90 0.68
N ASP A 36 -0.65 -24.58 0.45
CA ASP A 36 0.28 -24.93 1.53
C ASP A 36 1.18 -23.73 1.81
N VAL A 37 0.96 -23.12 2.97
CA VAL A 37 1.57 -21.85 3.39
C VAL A 37 3.01 -22.07 3.85
N ASP A 38 3.35 -23.29 4.27
CA ASP A 38 4.67 -23.64 4.78
C ASP A 38 5.69 -23.78 3.64
N VAL A 39 5.20 -23.97 2.41
CA VAL A 39 6.00 -23.98 1.19
C VAL A 39 6.59 -22.58 0.93
N VAL A 40 7.92 -22.52 0.84
CA VAL A 40 8.72 -21.27 0.69
C VAL A 40 8.20 -20.32 -0.41
N PRO A 41 7.93 -20.76 -1.66
CA PRO A 41 7.42 -19.87 -2.70
C PRO A 41 6.02 -19.31 -2.37
N VAL A 42 5.15 -20.09 -1.74
CA VAL A 42 3.82 -19.62 -1.29
C VAL A 42 3.97 -18.56 -0.21
N ARG A 43 4.81 -18.83 0.80
CA ARG A 43 5.10 -17.86 1.87
C ARG A 43 5.64 -16.54 1.33
N LYS A 44 6.54 -16.60 0.34
CA LYS A 44 7.10 -15.42 -0.33
C LYS A 44 6.02 -14.65 -1.11
N ALA A 45 5.19 -15.35 -1.87
CA ALA A 45 4.08 -14.74 -2.61
C ALA A 45 3.09 -14.04 -1.67
N CYS A 46 2.66 -14.72 -0.60
CA CYS A 46 1.77 -14.14 0.41
C CYS A 46 2.39 -12.92 1.11
N THR A 47 3.71 -12.93 1.33
CA THR A 47 4.42 -11.78 1.92
C THR A 47 4.38 -10.56 0.99
N GLU A 48 4.60 -10.73 -0.31
CA GLU A 48 4.48 -9.62 -1.27
C GLU A 48 3.03 -9.15 -1.43
N MET A 49 2.06 -10.07 -1.41
CA MET A 49 0.63 -9.70 -1.39
C MET A 49 0.28 -8.86 -0.16
N LEU A 50 0.75 -9.24 1.03
CA LEU A 50 0.55 -8.49 2.26
C LEU A 50 1.16 -7.08 2.16
N LYS A 51 2.38 -6.97 1.63
CA LYS A 51 3.07 -5.70 1.41
C LYS A 51 2.30 -4.78 0.45
N CYS A 52 1.76 -5.33 -0.64
CA CYS A 52 0.89 -4.60 -1.55
C CYS A 52 -0.41 -4.15 -0.88
N ALA A 53 -1.10 -5.06 -0.17
CA ALA A 53 -2.35 -4.76 0.51
C ALA A 53 -2.19 -3.65 1.56
N THR A 54 -1.14 -3.72 2.39
CA THR A 54 -0.86 -2.70 3.42
C THR A 54 -0.44 -1.34 2.81
N ARG A 55 0.27 -1.34 1.69
CA ARG A 55 0.55 -0.12 0.92
C ARG A 55 -0.75 0.49 0.38
N GLN A 56 -1.60 -0.31 -0.26
CA GLN A 56 -2.87 0.18 -0.81
C GLN A 56 -3.78 0.73 0.30
N GLN A 57 -3.86 0.05 1.44
CA GLN A 57 -4.62 0.53 2.59
C GLN A 57 -4.13 1.90 3.08
N ARG A 58 -2.80 2.11 3.19
CA ARG A 58 -2.24 3.43 3.53
C ARG A 58 -2.58 4.51 2.50
N CYS A 59 -2.51 4.19 1.21
CA CYS A 59 -2.87 5.13 0.15
C CYS A 59 -4.35 5.55 0.24
N ARG A 60 -5.26 4.61 0.52
CA ARG A 60 -6.70 4.91 0.71
C ARG A 60 -6.93 5.80 1.93
N LEU A 61 -6.32 5.45 3.07
CA LEU A 61 -6.40 6.25 4.29
C LEU A 61 -5.90 7.68 4.09
N LYS A 62 -4.77 7.86 3.39
CA LYS A 62 -4.25 9.19 3.08
C LYS A 62 -5.25 9.98 2.22
N LYS A 63 -5.79 9.36 1.17
CA LYS A 63 -6.73 10.00 0.25
C LYS A 63 -8.04 10.42 0.92
N GLU A 64 -8.55 9.62 1.84
CA GLU A 64 -9.86 9.86 2.49
C GLU A 64 -9.76 10.83 3.66
N TYR A 65 -8.74 10.69 4.51
CA TYR A 65 -8.70 11.38 5.81
C TYR A 65 -7.62 12.47 5.91
N PHE A 66 -6.60 12.44 5.05
CA PHE A 66 -5.51 13.43 5.09
C PHE A 66 -5.60 14.45 3.96
N ASP A 67 -5.59 14.01 2.70
CA ASP A 67 -5.52 14.90 1.52
C ASP A 67 -6.67 15.94 1.43
N PRO A 68 -7.93 15.64 1.83
CA PRO A 68 -9.02 16.62 1.76
C PRO A 68 -8.97 17.71 2.84
N HIS A 69 -8.19 17.51 3.91
CA HIS A 69 -8.24 18.35 5.10
C HIS A 69 -6.99 19.24 5.20
N PRO A 70 -7.14 20.54 5.54
CA PRO A 70 -6.03 21.36 6.00
C PRO A 70 -5.29 20.68 7.17
N LEU A 71 -3.98 20.90 7.28
CA LEU A 71 -3.13 20.20 8.27
C LEU A 71 -3.60 20.33 9.72
N HIS A 72 -4.26 21.43 10.07
CA HIS A 72 -4.79 21.70 11.41
C HIS A 72 -6.15 21.02 11.68
N LEU A 73 -6.83 20.53 10.64
CA LEU A 73 -8.12 19.82 10.73
C LEU A 73 -7.98 18.30 10.62
N VAL A 74 -6.77 17.78 10.39
CA VAL A 74 -6.54 16.33 10.34
C VAL A 74 -6.82 15.72 11.71
N THR A 75 -7.67 14.69 11.74
CA THR A 75 -8.07 14.01 12.96
C THR A 75 -6.87 13.38 13.67
N ARG A 76 -6.86 13.45 15.00
CA ARG A 76 -5.85 12.77 15.86
C ARG A 76 -6.25 11.34 16.25
N THR A 77 -7.50 10.99 16.01
CA THR A 77 -8.07 9.66 16.27
C THR A 77 -8.03 8.82 15.00
N SER A 78 -7.77 7.53 15.17
CA SER A 78 -7.73 6.55 14.10
C SER A 78 -9.10 6.42 13.45
N PRO A 79 -9.20 6.59 12.11
CA PRO A 79 -10.47 6.42 11.40
C PRO A 79 -10.85 4.94 11.21
N VAL A 80 -9.96 3.99 11.56
CA VAL A 80 -10.20 2.56 11.36
C VAL A 80 -9.93 1.76 12.63
N PRO A 81 -10.78 0.76 12.95
CA PRO A 81 -10.65 -0.03 14.18
C PRO A 81 -9.41 -0.95 14.18
N SER A 82 -8.78 -1.17 13.01
CA SER A 82 -7.60 -2.04 12.90
C SER A 82 -6.28 -1.35 13.24
N MET A 83 -6.31 -0.10 13.70
CA MET A 83 -5.13 0.73 13.96
C MET A 83 -5.38 1.58 15.21
N THR A 84 -4.35 1.72 16.05
CA THR A 84 -4.42 2.58 17.23
C THR A 84 -4.24 4.05 16.86
N ASP A 85 -4.72 4.95 17.71
CA ASP A 85 -4.56 6.39 17.52
C ASP A 85 -3.09 6.80 17.43
N GLU A 86 -2.21 6.16 18.20
CA GLU A 86 -0.76 6.38 18.14
C GLU A 86 -0.19 6.04 16.75
N GLN A 87 -0.54 4.86 16.21
CA GLN A 87 -0.12 4.44 14.88
C GLN A 87 -0.66 5.36 13.78
N TRP A 88 -1.90 5.83 13.93
CA TRP A 88 -2.49 6.81 13.04
C TRP A 88 -1.71 8.13 13.05
N ASN A 89 -1.43 8.66 14.24
CA ASN A 89 -0.67 9.90 14.40
C ASN A 89 0.74 9.77 13.82
N GLU A 90 1.42 8.64 14.00
CA GLU A 90 2.73 8.41 13.37
C GLU A 90 2.70 8.45 11.84
N LEU A 91 1.60 7.96 11.23
CA LEU A 91 1.38 8.04 9.78
C LEU A 91 1.12 9.47 9.34
N VAL A 92 0.22 10.18 10.03
CA VAL A 92 -0.12 11.58 9.75
C VAL A 92 1.12 12.47 9.84
N GLU A 93 1.90 12.36 10.90
CA GLU A 93 3.18 13.08 11.05
C GLU A 93 4.16 12.74 9.93
N SER A 94 4.16 11.48 9.47
CA SER A 94 4.98 11.10 8.32
C SER A 94 4.52 11.70 7.00
N TRP A 95 3.25 12.07 6.85
CA TRP A 95 2.70 12.71 5.66
C TRP A 95 2.85 14.23 5.72
N LYS A 96 2.87 14.83 6.91
CA LYS A 96 3.13 16.26 7.11
C LYS A 96 4.56 16.69 6.76
N ASP A 97 5.51 15.74 6.74
CA ASP A 97 6.90 15.98 6.36
C ASP A 97 6.98 16.73 5.00
N PRO A 98 7.48 17.99 4.98
CA PRO A 98 7.50 18.83 3.78
C PRO A 98 8.22 18.17 2.60
N LYS A 99 9.29 17.41 2.88
CA LYS A 99 10.04 16.70 1.84
C LYS A 99 9.16 15.67 1.13
N LYS A 100 8.35 14.92 1.88
CA LYS A 100 7.45 13.92 1.32
C LYS A 100 6.25 14.56 0.62
N MET A 101 5.74 15.66 1.14
CA MET A 101 4.69 16.43 0.48
C MET A 101 5.15 16.91 -0.90
N GLY A 102 6.34 17.50 -0.98
CA GLY A 102 6.93 17.91 -2.26
C GLY A 102 7.07 16.76 -3.26
N ILE A 103 7.58 15.60 -2.83
CA ILE A 103 7.68 14.41 -3.69
C ILE A 103 6.29 13.93 -4.16
N CYS A 104 5.29 13.92 -3.27
CA CYS A 104 3.94 13.51 -3.63
C CYS A 104 3.33 14.44 -4.67
N GLU A 105 3.53 15.75 -4.54
CA GLU A 105 3.01 16.74 -5.47
C GLU A 105 3.66 16.61 -6.85
N THR A 106 4.99 16.46 -6.90
CA THR A 106 5.70 16.16 -8.16
C THR A 106 5.18 14.89 -8.81
N ASN A 107 4.93 13.82 -8.04
CA ASN A 107 4.39 12.58 -8.59
C ASN A 107 2.98 12.73 -9.15
N LYS A 108 2.10 13.54 -8.51
CA LYS A 108 0.77 13.86 -9.04
C LYS A 108 0.86 14.64 -10.35
N ASN A 109 1.74 15.65 -10.41
CA ASN A 109 1.98 16.43 -11.62
C ASN A 109 2.50 15.56 -12.77
N ASN A 110 3.46 14.68 -12.48
CA ASN A 110 3.96 13.71 -13.45
C ASN A 110 2.85 12.77 -13.93
N GLN A 111 2.01 12.27 -13.02
CA GLN A 111 0.87 11.40 -13.35
C GLN A 111 -0.15 12.13 -14.24
N ALA A 112 -0.44 13.40 -13.97
CA ALA A 112 -1.35 14.22 -14.79
C ALA A 112 -0.81 14.48 -16.21
N GLN A 113 0.52 14.46 -16.38
CA GLN A 113 1.19 14.61 -17.68
C GLN A 113 1.37 13.28 -18.43
N LEU A 114 1.04 12.13 -17.83
CA LEU A 114 1.11 10.83 -18.52
C LEU A 114 0.05 10.77 -19.62
N LYS A 115 0.52 10.77 -20.88
CA LYS A 115 -0.36 10.71 -22.07
C LYS A 115 -0.78 9.29 -22.43
N PHE A 116 0.07 8.29 -22.15
CA PHE A 116 -0.15 6.91 -22.56
C PHE A 116 0.18 5.96 -21.42
N HIS A 117 -0.74 5.03 -21.13
CA HIS A 117 -0.48 3.93 -20.21
C HIS A 117 0.26 2.82 -20.96
N GLN A 118 1.46 2.46 -20.49
CA GLN A 118 2.15 1.28 -21.00
C GLN A 118 1.31 0.05 -20.67
N THR A 119 0.96 -0.73 -21.69
CA THR A 119 0.26 -2.01 -21.53
C THR A 119 1.28 -3.11 -21.79
N THR A 120 1.47 -4.01 -20.83
CA THR A 120 2.41 -5.12 -21.01
C THR A 120 1.78 -6.19 -21.88
N GLY A 121 2.28 -6.30 -23.11
CA GLY A 121 1.94 -7.30 -24.12
C GLY A 121 2.93 -7.21 -25.28
N SER A 122 2.90 -8.14 -26.23
CA SER A 122 3.84 -8.16 -27.38
C SER A 122 3.64 -6.99 -28.37
N ARG A 123 2.60 -6.17 -28.19
CA ARG A 123 2.33 -4.97 -29.00
C ARG A 123 2.63 -3.71 -28.20
N SER A 124 3.48 -2.86 -28.74
CA SER A 124 3.62 -1.48 -28.30
C SER A 124 2.34 -0.69 -28.59
N TYR A 125 2.05 0.34 -27.78
CA TYR A 125 0.84 1.17 -27.89
C TYR A 125 0.60 1.80 -29.28
N PRO A 126 1.62 2.28 -30.04
CA PRO A 126 1.42 2.77 -31.40
C PRO A 126 0.75 1.73 -32.30
N VAL A 127 1.24 0.48 -32.24
CA VAL A 127 0.72 -0.64 -33.03
C VAL A 127 -0.71 -0.99 -32.60
N HIS A 128 -1.10 -0.80 -31.33
CA HIS A 128 -2.49 -1.03 -30.92
C HIS A 128 -3.45 0.01 -31.53
N CYS A 129 -3.06 1.30 -31.55
CA CYS A 129 -3.86 2.37 -32.13
C CYS A 129 -4.03 2.24 -33.65
N ASP A 130 -2.99 1.80 -34.36
CA ASP A 130 -3.02 1.66 -35.83
C ASP A 130 -3.94 0.54 -36.33
N ASN A 131 -4.36 -0.39 -35.46
CA ASN A 131 -5.23 -1.53 -35.83
C ASN A 131 -6.72 -1.30 -35.49
N LEU A 132 -7.09 -0.10 -35.05
CA LEU A 132 -8.48 0.29 -34.76
C LEU A 132 -9.11 1.16 -35.86
N VAL A 133 -8.41 1.32 -36.99
CA VAL A 133 -8.87 2.04 -38.20
C VAL A 133 -9.30 1.04 -39.27
#